data_AF-A0A915XJS1-F1
#
_entry.id   AF-A0A915XJS1-F1
#
_cell.length_a   1.000
_cell.length_b   1.000
_cell.length_c   1.000
_cell.angle_alpha   90.00
_cell.angle_beta   90.00
_cell.angle_gamma   90.00
#
_symmetry.space_group_name_H-M   'P 1'
#
loop_
_entity.id
_entity.type
_entity.pdbx_description
1 polymer ?
#
loop_
_entity_poly.entity_id
_entity_poly.type
_entity_poly.pdbx_seq_one_letter_code
_entity_poly.pdbx_strand_id
1 'polypeptide(L)'
;MSLRSDWPCWEIMQCKPEHAAQCPAYQSSRPCWEVMQELDVFSFNICKDCLVYVIKQKNPIFSKEEILSIMCQKGVDVTGRCCVADCHSVR
;
A
#
# COMPACT_ATOMS: atom_id res chain seq x y z
N MET A 1 17.80 2.97 4.39
CA MET A 1 16.71 2.63 5.35
C MET A 1 15.44 2.33 4.55
N SER A 2 15.33 1.09 4.04
CA SER A 2 14.23 0.58 3.19
C SER A 2 13.10 0.05 4.08
N LEU A 3 12.31 0.92 4.68
CA LEU A 3 11.31 0.37 5.61
C LEU A 3 10.12 -0.28 4.88
N ARG A 4 9.88 0.02 3.59
CA ARG A 4 8.55 -0.23 2.96
C ARG A 4 8.54 -0.45 1.46
N SER A 5 9.68 -0.31 0.78
CA SER A 5 9.82 -0.66 -0.64
C SER A 5 9.44 -2.12 -0.88
N ASP A 6 9.61 -2.96 0.15
CA ASP A 6 9.47 -4.40 0.06
C ASP A 6 8.07 -4.87 0.47
N TRP A 7 7.22 -3.99 1.01
CA TRP A 7 5.86 -4.36 1.43
C TRP A 7 4.96 -4.62 0.22
N PRO A 8 4.21 -5.73 0.22
CA PRO A 8 3.26 -6.00 -0.84
C PRO A 8 2.03 -5.10 -0.74
N CYS A 9 1.25 -5.02 -1.82
CA CYS A 9 0.14 -4.09 -1.91
C CYS A 9 -0.95 -4.34 -0.87
N TRP A 10 -1.19 -5.60 -0.48
CA TRP A 10 -2.26 -5.98 0.45
C TRP A 10 -2.01 -5.52 1.89
N GLU A 11 -0.75 -5.43 2.31
CA GLU A 11 -0.37 -4.87 3.62
C GLU A 11 -0.62 -3.36 3.66
N ILE A 12 -0.25 -2.66 2.58
CA ILE A 12 -0.45 -1.21 2.45
C ILE A 12 -1.94 -0.89 2.33
N MET A 13 -2.68 -1.69 1.56
CA MET A 13 -4.10 -1.47 1.30
C MET A 13 -5.02 -2.02 2.40
N GLN A 14 -4.48 -2.81 3.33
CA GLN A 14 -5.22 -3.56 4.35
C GLN A 14 -6.32 -4.43 3.73
N CYS A 15 -5.96 -5.20 2.71
CA CYS A 15 -6.89 -6.14 2.11
C CYS A 15 -7.22 -7.24 3.13
N LYS A 16 -8.51 -7.60 3.23
CA LYS A 16 -8.90 -8.76 4.04
C LYS A 16 -8.30 -10.04 3.47
N PRO A 17 -7.84 -11.00 4.29
CA PRO A 17 -7.21 -12.24 3.80
C PRO A 17 -8.05 -12.99 2.78
N GLU A 18 -9.38 -13.07 2.99
CA GLU A 18 -10.31 -13.75 2.09
C GLU A 18 -10.40 -13.12 0.69
N HIS A 19 -10.20 -11.80 0.59
CA HIS A 19 -10.17 -11.09 -0.68
C HIS A 19 -8.78 -11.12 -1.31
N ALA A 20 -7.73 -11.04 -0.47
CA ALA A 20 -6.35 -11.10 -0.91
C ALA A 20 -6.04 -12.44 -1.61
N ALA A 21 -6.52 -13.56 -1.07
CA ALA A 21 -6.31 -14.89 -1.66
C ALA A 21 -6.85 -15.02 -3.10
N GLN A 22 -7.87 -14.24 -3.46
CA GLN A 22 -8.45 -14.20 -4.81
C GLN A 22 -7.73 -13.20 -5.74
N CYS A 23 -6.85 -12.36 -5.22
CA CYS A 23 -6.14 -11.36 -5.99
C CYS A 23 -4.93 -11.98 -6.72
N PRO A 24 -4.82 -11.81 -8.04
CA PRO A 24 -3.66 -12.32 -8.80
C PRO A 24 -2.33 -11.76 -8.31
N ALA A 25 -2.30 -10.51 -7.83
CA ALA A 25 -1.09 -9.92 -7.27
C ALA A 25 -0.64 -10.59 -5.96
N TYR A 26 -1.56 -11.14 -5.17
CA TYR A 26 -1.25 -11.87 -3.93
C TYR A 26 -0.53 -13.19 -4.20
N GLN A 27 -0.85 -13.81 -5.34
CA GLN A 27 -0.25 -15.07 -5.77
C GLN A 27 1.07 -14.88 -6.54
N SER A 28 1.53 -13.63 -6.66
CA SER A 28 2.69 -13.25 -7.45
C SER A 28 3.79 -12.65 -6.57
N SER A 29 5.04 -12.84 -6.98
CA SER A 29 6.19 -12.12 -6.41
C SER A 29 6.40 -10.73 -7.02
N ARG A 30 5.66 -10.43 -8.10
CA ARG A 30 5.78 -9.17 -8.84
C ARG A 30 4.93 -8.07 -8.20
N PRO A 31 5.29 -6.80 -8.40
CA PRO A 31 4.45 -5.69 -7.97
C PRO A 31 3.04 -5.75 -8.56
N CYS A 32 2.04 -5.35 -7.78
CA CYS A 32 0.64 -5.44 -8.19
C CYS A 32 0.34 -4.71 -9.49
N TRP A 33 0.99 -3.57 -9.76
CA TRP A 33 0.78 -2.81 -11.00
C TRP A 33 1.27 -3.56 -12.24
N GLU A 34 2.31 -4.38 -12.14
CA GLU A 34 2.77 -5.18 -13.29
C GLU A 34 1.82 -6.35 -13.56
N VAL A 35 1.33 -7.00 -12.49
CA VAL A 35 0.37 -8.09 -12.61
C VAL A 35 -0.95 -7.59 -13.20
N MET A 36 -1.47 -6.46 -12.71
CA MET A 36 -2.73 -5.90 -13.20
C MET A 36 -2.60 -5.36 -14.64
N GLN A 37 -1.42 -4.87 -15.04
CA GLN A 37 -1.15 -4.44 -16.41
C GLN A 37 -1.35 -5.57 -17.43
N GLU A 38 -1.02 -6.81 -17.08
CA GLU A 38 -1.16 -7.97 -17.96
C GLU A 38 -2.60 -8.49 -18.04
N LEU A 39 -3.38 -8.29 -16.97
CA LEU A 39 -4.75 -8.77 -16.89
C LEU A 39 -5.77 -7.80 -17.48
N ASP A 40 -5.61 -6.51 -17.17
CA ASP A 40 -6.56 -5.48 -17.55
C ASP A 40 -5.90 -4.08 -17.55
N VAL A 41 -5.85 -3.48 -18.74
CA VAL A 41 -5.30 -2.12 -18.94
C VAL A 41 -6.05 -1.07 -18.13
N PHE A 42 -7.35 -1.27 -17.86
CA PHE A 42 -8.13 -0.34 -17.05
C PHE A 42 -7.70 -0.38 -15.59
N SER A 43 -7.54 -1.58 -15.02
CA SER A 43 -7.00 -1.81 -13.67
C SER A 43 -5.58 -1.26 -13.49
N PHE A 44 -4.77 -1.22 -14.54
CA PHE A 44 -3.43 -0.62 -14.48
C PHE A 44 -3.47 0.90 -14.29
N ASN A 45 -4.40 1.61 -14.92
CA ASN A 45 -4.55 3.05 -14.72
C ASN A 45 -4.92 3.36 -13.27
N ILE A 46 -5.79 2.54 -12.67
CA ILE A 46 -6.10 2.61 -11.22
C ILE A 46 -4.85 2.38 -10.37
N CYS A 47 -3.99 1.44 -10.77
CA CYS A 47 -2.75 1.17 -10.05
C CYS A 47 -1.77 2.34 -10.08
N LYS A 48 -1.67 3.11 -11.17
CA LYS A 48 -0.78 4.28 -11.26
C LYS A 48 -1.17 5.40 -10.30
N ASP A 49 -2.45 5.54 -10.03
CA ASP A 49 -2.99 6.54 -9.10
C ASP A 49 -3.12 5.99 -7.67
N CYS A 50 -2.80 4.71 -7.47
CA CYS A 50 -2.89 4.05 -6.17
C CYS A 50 -1.74 4.47 -5.25
N LEU A 51 -2.04 4.62 -3.97
CA LEU A 51 -1.06 4.86 -2.90
C LEU A 51 0.15 3.92 -3.00
N VAL A 52 -0.08 2.62 -3.26
CA VAL A 52 0.98 1.62 -3.39
C VAL A 52 1.99 1.99 -4.47
N TYR A 53 1.53 2.43 -5.64
CA TYR A 53 2.42 2.79 -6.74
C TYR A 53 3.18 4.07 -6.42
N VAL A 54 2.49 5.10 -5.92
CA VAL A 54 3.08 6.41 -5.65
C VAL A 54 4.20 6.33 -4.59
N ILE A 55 3.99 5.57 -3.51
CA ILE A 55 5.00 5.48 -2.44
C ILE A 55 6.18 4.57 -2.79
N LYS A 56 6.03 3.67 -3.77
CA LYS A 56 7.07 2.72 -4.18
C LYS A 56 7.91 3.21 -5.37
N GLN A 57 7.63 4.41 -5.88
CA GLN A 57 8.48 5.03 -6.89
C GLN A 57 9.85 5.43 -6.34
N LYS A 58 10.87 5.39 -7.20
CA LYS A 58 12.24 5.83 -6.85
C LYS A 58 12.30 7.31 -6.49
N ASN A 59 11.45 8.13 -7.11
CA ASN A 59 11.30 9.56 -6.85
C ASN A 59 9.84 9.82 -6.43
N PRO A 60 9.49 9.55 -5.16
CA PRO A 60 8.13 9.78 -4.69
C PRO A 60 7.83 11.28 -4.68
N ILE A 61 6.59 11.63 -5.05
CA ILE A 61 6.09 13.02 -5.00
C ILE A 61 6.00 13.50 -3.55
N PHE A 62 5.73 12.58 -2.63
CA PHE A 62 5.62 12.84 -1.20
C PHE A 62 6.95 12.62 -0.50
N SER A 63 7.25 13.50 0.45
CA SER A 63 8.32 13.27 1.43
C SER A 63 8.04 12.01 2.26
N LYS A 64 9.08 11.52 2.92
CA LYS A 64 8.95 10.35 3.79
C LYS A 64 7.92 10.59 4.88
N GLU A 65 7.94 11.76 5.51
CA GLU A 65 7.04 12.16 6.61
C GLU A 65 5.58 12.22 6.15
N GLU A 66 5.32 12.73 4.95
CA GLU A 66 3.98 12.71 4.35
C GLU A 66 3.51 11.28 4.08
N ILE A 67 4.37 10.42 3.55
CA ILE A 67 4.05 9.00 3.34
C ILE A 67 3.72 8.32 4.69
N LEU A 68 4.49 8.62 5.74
CA LEU A 68 4.18 8.13 7.09
C LEU A 68 2.79 8.59 7.53
N SER A 69 2.48 9.87 7.37
CA SER A 69 1.20 10.46 7.77
C SER A 69 0.03 9.83 7.03
N ILE A 70 0.13 9.64 5.71
CA ILE A 70 -0.91 9.01 4.89
C ILE A 70 -1.15 7.56 5.32
N MET A 71 -0.07 6.79 5.56
CA MET A 71 -0.18 5.40 6.02
C MET A 71 -0.82 5.31 7.42
N CYS A 72 -0.43 6.22 8.31
CA CYS A 72 -1.01 6.35 9.65
C CYS A 72 -2.52 6.64 9.59
N GLN A 73 -2.94 7.60 8.76
CA GLN A 73 -4.37 7.92 8.56
C GLN A 73 -5.15 6.76 7.98
N LYS A 74 -4.50 5.92 7.17
CA LYS A 74 -5.10 4.69 6.64
C LYS A 74 -5.22 3.59 7.70
N GLY A 75 -4.56 3.73 8.86
CA GLY A 75 -4.53 2.73 9.94
C GLY A 75 -3.42 1.68 9.80
N VAL A 76 -2.43 1.91 8.91
CA VAL A 76 -1.24 1.06 8.84
C VAL A 76 -0.26 1.59 9.88
N ASP A 77 0.05 0.80 10.93
CA ASP A 77 1.18 1.12 11.83
C ASP A 77 2.46 0.62 11.18
N VAL A 78 3.44 1.50 11.20
CA VAL A 78 4.62 1.38 10.37
C VAL A 78 5.89 1.83 11.09
N THR A 79 5.77 2.25 12.36
CA THR A 79 6.90 2.69 13.17
C THR A 79 6.92 2.06 14.56
N GLY A 80 5.92 1.27 14.94
CA GLY A 80 5.78 0.71 16.30
C GLY A 80 5.60 1.79 17.38
N ARG A 81 5.45 3.04 16.96
CA ARG A 81 5.01 4.17 17.76
C ARG A 81 3.67 4.57 17.16
N CYS A 82 2.62 4.46 17.98
CA CYS A 82 1.26 4.75 17.57
C CYS A 82 1.21 6.02 16.72
N CYS A 83 0.51 5.93 15.59
CA CYS A 83 0.08 7.04 14.77
C CYS A 83 -0.48 8.14 15.69
N VAL A 84 0.25 9.25 15.87
CA VAL A 84 -0.15 10.31 16.81
C VAL A 84 -1.22 11.16 16.15
N ALA A 85 -2.44 10.62 16.05
CA ALA A 85 -3.71 11.33 15.94
C ALA A 85 -4.84 10.27 15.93
N ASP A 86 -5.61 10.24 17.00
CA ASP A 86 -6.90 9.52 17.13
C ASP A 86 -6.88 7.99 17.12
N CYS A 87 -6.23 7.39 18.14
CA CYS A 87 -6.77 6.16 18.74
C CYS A 87 -8.06 6.48 19.51
N HIS A 88 -9.14 6.84 18.81
CA HIS A 88 -10.48 6.77 19.39
C HIS A 88 -10.86 5.29 19.52
N SER A 89 -10.62 4.77 20.72
CA SER A 89 -11.29 3.63 21.36
C SER A 89 -12.52 3.11 20.58
N VAL A 90 -12.34 2.08 19.75
CA VAL A 90 -13.47 1.24 19.34
C VAL A 90 -13.62 0.17 20.42
N ARG A 91 -14.62 0.40 21.26
CA ARG A 91 -15.17 -0.54 22.23
C ARG A 91 -15.85 -1.70 21.52
#